data_AF-K1TLF8-F1
#
_entry.id   AF-K1TLF8-F1
#
_cell.length_a   1.000
_cell.length_b   1.000
_cell.length_c   1.000
_cell.angle_alpha   90.00
_cell.angle_beta   90.00
_cell.angle_gamma   90.00
#
_symmetry.space_group_name_H-M   'P 1'
#
loop_
_entity.id
_entity.type
_entity.pdbx_description
1 polymer ?
#
loop_
_entity_poly.entity_id
_entity_poly.type
_entity_poly.pdbx_seq_one_letter_code
_entity_poly.pdbx_strand_id
1 'polypeptide(L)' 'MPHGGGGPGVGPICVAEHLKAFLPTHPIVATGGEEGITAVSSAPWGSAMLLPITYGYIKMLGEEGLRHATEMAIVNAN' A
#
# COMPACT_ATOMS: atom_id res chain seq x y z
N MET A 1 -0.71 4.65 -9.37
CA MET A 1 -0.05 5.93 -9.01
C MET A 1 0.79 6.41 -10.19
N PRO A 2 0.90 7.71 -10.44
CA PRO A 2 1.78 8.22 -11.50
C PRO A 2 3.25 7.98 -11.15
N HIS A 3 4.08 7.67 -12.16
CA HIS A 3 5.51 7.43 -11.97
C HIS A 3 6.30 8.69 -11.57
N GLY A 4 5.86 9.87 -12.03
CA GLY A 4 6.44 11.17 -11.67
C GLY A 4 7.93 11.38 -12.01
N GLY A 5 8.52 10.53 -12.87
CA GLY A 5 9.94 10.63 -13.25
C GLY A 5 10.92 10.14 -12.18
N GLY A 6 10.46 9.37 -11.19
CA GLY A 6 11.28 8.87 -10.07
C GLY A 6 10.58 8.90 -8.72
N GLY A 7 9.27 9.16 -8.67
CA GLY A 7 8.48 9.27 -7.45
C GLY A 7 7.41 10.37 -7.56
N PRO A 8 6.52 10.47 -6.57
CA PRO A 8 6.50 9.73 -5.30
C PRO A 8 5.88 8.33 -5.42
N GLY A 9 6.16 7.46 -4.45
CA GLY A 9 5.55 6.13 -4.31
C GLY A 9 5.17 5.81 -2.87
N VAL A 10 4.32 4.80 -2.68
CA VAL A 10 4.03 4.20 -1.37
C VAL A 10 4.14 2.69 -1.47
N GLY A 11 4.68 2.05 -0.44
CA GLY A 11 4.82 0.60 -0.35
C GLY A 11 4.17 0.06 0.93
N PRO A 12 2.83 -0.03 0.99
CA PRO A 12 2.16 -0.63 2.15
C PRO A 12 2.50 -2.11 2.24
N ILE A 13 2.64 -2.61 3.48
CA ILE A 13 2.82 -4.03 3.76
C ILE A 13 1.57 -4.60 4.42
N CYS A 14 1.19 -5.80 3.99
CA CYS A 14 0.30 -6.67 4.74
C CYS A 14 1.14 -7.81 5.32
N VAL A 15 0.82 -8.24 6.54
CA VAL A 15 1.56 -9.30 7.22
C VAL A 15 0.59 -10.41 7.66
N ALA A 16 1.11 -11.62 7.81
CA ALA A 16 0.36 -12.71 8.43
C ALA A 16 0.09 -12.38 9.92
N GLU A 17 -0.95 -13.00 10.51
CA GLU A 17 -1.43 -12.62 11.85
C GLU A 17 -0.33 -12.65 12.93
N HIS A 18 0.55 -13.65 12.90
CA HIS A 18 1.64 -13.79 13.88
C HIS A 18 2.69 -12.66 13.80
N LEU A 19 2.68 -11.84 12.75
CA LEU A 19 3.57 -10.70 12.58
C LEU A 19 2.92 -9.36 12.95
N LYS A 20 1.59 -9.34 13.16
CA LYS A 20 0.82 -8.11 13.39
C LYS A 20 1.34 -7.30 14.57
N ALA A 21 1.73 -7.97 15.66
CA ALA A 21 2.25 -7.35 16.87
C ALA A 21 3.55 -6.55 16.63
N PHE A 22 4.29 -6.86 15.56
CA PHE A 22 5.59 -6.26 15.25
C PHE A 22 5.53 -5.15 14.19
N LEU A 23 4.33 -4.77 13.71
CA LEU A 23 4.17 -3.71 12.72
C LEU A 23 4.68 -2.35 13.25
N PRO A 24 5.29 -1.49 12.40
CA PRO A 24 5.90 -0.23 12.84
C PRO A 24 4.95 0.72 13.57
N THR A 25 5.41 1.28 14.69
CA THR A 25 4.71 2.31 15.48
C THR A 25 5.14 3.73 15.07
N HIS A 26 4.47 4.76 15.59
CA HIS A 26 4.83 6.16 15.35
C HIS A 26 4.73 7.00 16.64
N PRO A 27 5.71 7.88 16.96
CA PRO A 27 5.79 8.54 18.27
C PRO A 27 4.71 9.62 18.52
N ILE A 28 4.11 10.16 17.45
CA ILE A 28 3.10 11.25 17.55
C ILE A 28 1.67 10.71 17.49
N VAL A 29 1.45 9.61 16.77
CA VAL A 29 0.12 9.04 16.49
C VAL A 29 0.26 7.54 16.63
N ALA A 30 -0.57 6.91 17.45
CA ALA A 30 -0.52 5.46 17.64
C ALA A 30 -0.82 4.74 16.30
N THR A 31 0.09 3.85 15.91
CA THR A 31 0.00 2.95 14.74
C THR A 31 0.60 1.60 15.13
N GLY A 32 0.68 0.66 14.17
CA GLY A 32 1.49 -0.55 14.34
C GLY A 32 0.91 -1.57 15.33
N GLY A 33 1.77 -2.47 15.79
CA GLY A 33 1.46 -3.46 16.81
C GLY A 33 2.07 -3.11 18.17
N GLU A 34 1.63 -3.82 19.22
CA GLU A 34 2.03 -3.56 20.61
C GLU A 34 3.55 -3.75 20.86
N GLU A 35 4.18 -4.63 20.09
CA GLU A 35 5.63 -4.91 20.10
C GLU A 35 6.31 -4.35 18.84
N GLY A 36 5.70 -3.32 18.24
CA GLY A 36 6.11 -2.78 16.97
C GLY A 36 7.49 -2.12 16.99
N ILE A 37 8.21 -2.24 15.88
CA ILE A 37 9.46 -1.48 15.69
C ILE A 37 9.18 0.03 15.67
N THR A 38 10.24 0.83 15.78
CA THR A 38 10.15 2.29 15.69
C THR A 38 9.70 2.76 14.30
N ALA A 39 9.31 4.02 14.21
CA ALA A 39 8.83 4.62 12.97
C ALA A 39 9.82 4.48 11.81
N VAL A 40 9.36 3.88 10.72
CA VAL A 40 10.11 3.74 9.44
C VAL A 40 9.83 4.88 8.45
N SER A 41 8.97 5.82 8.83
CA SER A 41 8.57 6.98 8.03
C SER A 41 8.27 8.16 8.95
N SER A 42 8.49 9.39 8.45
CA SER A 42 8.30 10.62 9.25
C SER A 42 6.84 10.95 9.57
N ALA A 43 5.90 10.42 8.78
CA ALA A 43 4.47 10.50 9.00
C ALA A 43 3.90 9.09 9.22
N PRO A 44 2.86 8.93 10.07
CA PRO A 44 2.35 7.62 10.48
C PRO A 44 1.88 6.71 9.33
N TRP A 45 1.47 7.30 8.20
CA TRP A 45 1.05 6.56 7.00
C TRP A 45 1.79 7.01 5.73
N GLY A 46 2.99 7.60 5.89
CA GLY A 46 3.79 8.11 4.77
C GLY A 46 3.03 9.14 3.93
N SER A 47 3.13 9.05 2.60
CA SER A 47 2.43 9.94 1.65
C SER A 47 0.94 9.55 1.48
N ALA A 48 0.16 9.66 2.55
CA ALA A 48 -1.22 9.17 2.63
C ALA A 48 -2.15 9.69 1.52
N MET A 49 -1.94 10.91 1.03
CA MET A 49 -2.75 11.52 -0.05
C MET A 49 -2.59 10.85 -1.43
N LEU A 50 -1.64 9.93 -1.60
CA LEU A 50 -1.54 9.12 -2.81
C LEU A 50 -2.50 7.91 -2.80
N LEU A 51 -2.91 7.44 -1.62
CA LEU A 51 -3.77 6.25 -1.47
C LEU A 51 -5.14 6.35 -2.17
N PRO A 52 -5.81 7.52 -2.26
CA PRO A 52 -7.04 7.66 -3.02
C PRO A 52 -6.92 7.23 -4.50
N ILE A 53 -5.74 7.33 -5.12
CA ILE A 53 -5.52 6.88 -6.50
C ILE A 53 -5.67 5.36 -6.59
N THR A 54 -5.00 4.62 -5.71
CA THR A 54 -5.08 3.16 -5.65
C THR A 54 -6.47 2.70 -5.21
N TYR A 55 -7.07 3.38 -4.22
CA TYR A 55 -8.43 3.11 -3.78
C TYR A 55 -9.44 3.28 -4.93
N GLY A 56 -9.37 4.40 -5.66
CA GLY A 56 -10.21 4.66 -6.81
C GLY A 56 -10.05 3.59 -7.88
N TYR A 57 -8.82 3.20 -8.22
CA TYR A 57 -8.54 2.12 -9.18
C TYR A 57 -9.21 0.80 -8.77
N ILE A 58 -9.02 0.36 -7.52
CA ILE A 58 -9.61 -0.87 -7.00
C ILE A 58 -11.14 -0.79 -7.03
N LYS A 59 -11.74 0.33 -6.58
CA LYS A 59 -13.19 0.47 -6.48
C LYS A 59 -13.88 0.63 -7.83
N MET A 60 -13.24 1.26 -8.81
CA MET A 60 -13.80 1.42 -10.15
C MET A 60 -13.72 0.14 -10.97
N LEU A 61 -12.63 -0.63 -10.84
CA LEU A 61 -12.49 -1.88 -11.58
C LEU A 61 -13.27 -3.04 -10.95
N GLY A 62 -13.34 -3.07 -9.62
CA GLY A 62 -13.90 -4.21 -8.90
C GLY A 62 -13.12 -5.50 -9.14
N GLU A 63 -13.65 -6.61 -8.64
CA GLU A 63 -13.00 -7.93 -8.74
C GLU A 63 -12.77 -8.35 -10.20
N GLU A 64 -13.81 -8.25 -11.03
CA GLU A 64 -13.75 -8.67 -12.44
C GLU A 64 -12.76 -7.82 -13.24
N GLY A 65 -12.81 -6.50 -13.08
CA GLY A 65 -11.90 -5.59 -13.79
C GLY A 65 -10.45 -5.76 -13.37
N LEU A 66 -10.19 -6.02 -12.08
CA LEU A 66 -8.84 -6.32 -11.59
C LEU A 66 -8.30 -7.63 -12.18
N ARG A 67 -9.13 -8.69 -12.19
CA ARG A 67 -8.77 -9.97 -12.81
C ARG A 67 -8.47 -9.79 -14.30
N HIS A 68 -9.35 -9.11 -15.02
CA HIS A 68 -9.18 -8.87 -16.45
C HIS A 68 -7.93 -8.04 -16.76
N ALA A 69 -7.63 -7.01 -15.97
CA ALA A 69 -6.42 -6.22 -16.13
C ALA A 69 -5.15 -7.08 -15.99
N THR A 70 -5.13 -8.04 -15.06
CA THR A 70 -4.03 -8.99 -14.91
C THR A 70 -3.94 -9.96 -16.09
N GLU A 71 -5.07 -10.53 -16.54
CA GLU A 71 -5.11 -11.42 -17.72
C GLU A 71 -4.55 -10.70 -18.96
N MET A 72 -5.01 -9.48 -19.23
CA MET A 72 -4.52 -8.67 -20.35
C MET A 72 -3.05 -8.30 -20.22
N ALA A 73 -2.56 -8.05 -19.00
CA ALA A 73 -1.13 -7.81 -18.78
C ALA A 73 -0.27 -9.03 -19.16
N ILE A 74 -0.73 -10.24 -18.83
CA ILE A 74 -0.05 -11.48 -19.22
C ILE A 74 -0.12 -11.69 -20.73
N VAL A 75 -1.31 -11.55 -21.34
CA VAL A 75 -1.51 -11.76 -22.78
C VAL A 75 -0.70 -10.76 -23.60
N ASN A 76 -0.65 -9.48 -23.23
CA ASN A 76 0.09 -8.46 -23.98
C ASN A 76 1.62 -8.60 -23.86
N ALA A 77 2.12 -9.31 -22.85
CA ALA A 77 3.55 -9.55 -22.67
C ALA A 77 4.06 -10.80 -23.41
N ASN A 78 3.15 -11.69 -23.83
CA ASN A 78 3.45 -12.89 -24.62
C ASN A 78 3.15 -12.66 -26.10
#